data_AF-A0A7V0RIG8-F1
#
_entry.id   AF-A0A7V0RIG8-F1
#
_cell.length_a   1.000
_cell.length_b   1.000
_cell.length_c   1.000
_cell.angle_alpha   90.00
_cell.angle_beta   90.00
_cell.angle_gamma   90.00
#
_symmetry.space_group_name_H-M   'P 1'
#
loop_
_entity.id
_entity.type
_entity.pdbx_description
1 polymer ?
#
loop_
_entity_poly.entity_id
_entity_poly.type
_entity_poly.pdbx_seq_one_letter_code
_entity_poly.pdbx_strand_id
1 'polypeptide(L)' 'MKTLPQALFWLGLISVPFAWLVWYLGPDLEVLRPVLAGIEDPALRTALQEAHAERLGIWISVWPVSFLVLSHILEKKMQG' A
#
# COMPACT_ATOMS: atom_id res chain seq x y z
N MET A 1 -25.80 9.46 -11.27
CA MET A 1 -24.84 9.80 -10.21
C MET A 1 -23.46 9.24 -10.59
N LYS A 2 -22.64 9.99 -11.33
CA LYS A 2 -21.32 9.51 -11.82
C LYS A 2 -20.16 9.76 -10.83
N THR A 3 -20.46 10.30 -9.66
CA THR A 3 -19.47 10.83 -8.70
C THR A 3 -18.65 9.75 -8.01
N LEU A 4 -19.24 8.59 -7.71
CA LEU A 4 -18.58 7.53 -6.94
C LEU A 4 -17.51 6.76 -7.75
N PRO A 5 -17.78 6.27 -8.97
CA PRO A 5 -16.76 5.64 -9.81
C PRO A 5 -15.64 6.63 -10.17
N GLN A 6 -15.99 7.87 -10.47
CA GLN A 6 -15.01 8.91 -10.78
C GLN A 6 -14.13 9.24 -9.58
N ALA A 7 -14.69 9.34 -8.37
CA ALA A 7 -13.90 9.52 -7.15
C ALA A 7 -12.93 8.36 -6.88
N LEU A 8 -13.39 7.11 -7.08
CA LEU A 8 -12.54 5.91 -6.94
C LEU A 8 -11.43 5.87 -7.98
N PHE A 9 -11.70 6.31 -9.22
CA PHE A 9 -10.68 6.43 -10.26
C PHE A 9 -9.59 7.45 -9.88
N TRP A 10 -10.00 8.65 -9.42
CA TRP A 10 -9.05 9.67 -8.96
C TRP A 10 -8.27 9.23 -7.72
N LEU A 11 -8.93 8.55 -6.77
CA LEU A 11 -8.26 7.95 -5.62
C LEU A 11 -7.26 6.87 -6.05
N GLY A 12 -7.62 6.04 -7.02
CA GLY A 12 -6.72 5.06 -7.64
C GLY A 12 -5.49 5.74 -8.22
N LEU A 13 -5.67 6.80 -9.01
CA LEU A 13 -4.57 7.55 -9.61
C LEU A 13 -3.65 8.21 -8.57
N ILE A 14 -4.22 8.86 -7.55
CA ILE A 14 -3.47 9.51 -6.46
C ILE A 14 -2.79 8.47 -5.57
N SER A 15 -3.37 7.29 -5.43
CA SER A 15 -2.75 6.22 -4.64
C SER A 15 -1.47 5.67 -5.26
N VAL A 16 -1.21 5.88 -6.56
CA VAL A 16 0.04 5.46 -7.21
C VAL A 16 1.27 6.19 -6.65
N PRO A 17 1.37 7.55 -6.71
CA PRO A 17 2.50 8.25 -6.09
C PRO A 17 2.49 8.10 -4.58
N PHE A 18 1.32 8.00 -3.95
CA PHE A 18 1.23 7.77 -2.51
C PHE A 18 1.79 6.41 -2.09
N ALA A 19 1.51 5.37 -2.87
CA ALA A 19 2.04 4.03 -2.69
C ALA A 19 3.57 4.03 -2.77
N TRP A 20 4.12 4.72 -3.76
CA TRP A 20 5.56 4.89 -3.87
C TRP A 20 6.16 5.63 -2.66
N LEU A 21 5.49 6.68 -2.17
CA LEU A 21 5.91 7.47 -1.01
C LEU A 21 5.92 6.64 0.28
N VAL A 22 4.87 5.84 0.51
CA VAL A 22 4.79 4.94 1.67
C VAL A 22 5.84 3.82 1.57
N TRP A 23 6.11 3.30 0.36
CA TRP A 23 7.16 2.31 0.17
C TRP A 23 8.56 2.90 0.44
N TYR A 24 8.80 4.13 0.01
CA TYR A 24 10.07 4.84 0.23
C TYR A 24 10.30 5.19 1.72
N LEU A 25 9.26 5.62 2.44
CA LEU A 25 9.35 6.02 3.85
C LEU A 25 9.13 4.87 4.85
N GLY A 26 8.56 3.75 4.40
CA GLY A 26 8.23 2.59 5.24
C GLY A 26 9.40 2.06 6.08
N PRO A 27 10.60 1.86 5.51
CA PRO A 27 11.76 1.35 6.24
C PRO A 27 12.19 2.25 7.41
N ASP A 28 12.15 3.57 7.22
CA ASP A 28 12.56 4.55 8.25
C ASP A 28 11.52 4.68 9.37
N LEU A 29 10.23 4.56 9.03
CA LEU A 29 9.14 4.53 10.02
C LEU A 29 9.17 3.25 10.88
N GLU A 30 9.75 2.17 10.36
CA GLU A 30 9.85 0.87 11.05
C GLU A 30 10.98 0.78 12.07
N VAL A 31 11.99 1.65 11.97
CA VAL A 31 13.02 1.82 13.01
C VAL A 31 12.39 2.24 14.35
N LEU A 32 11.21 2.87 14.33
CA LEU A 32 10.46 3.25 15.54
C LEU A 32 9.68 2.11 16.21
N ARG A 33 9.62 0.90 15.61
CA ARG A 33 8.78 -0.18 16.15
C ARG A 33 9.51 -0.96 17.25
N PRO A 34 8.94 -1.06 18.47
CA PRO A 34 9.58 -1.72 19.61
C PRO A 34 9.85 -3.23 19.41
N VAL A 35 9.24 -3.87 18.41
CA VAL A 35 9.43 -5.30 18.10
C VAL A 35 10.83 -5.58 17.52
N LEU A 36 11.40 -4.67 16.74
CA LEU A 36 12.76 -4.80 16.21
C LEU A 36 13.82 -4.34 17.23
N ALA A 37 13.43 -3.51 18.20
CA ALA A 37 14.30 -3.00 19.26
C ALA A 37 14.64 -4.07 20.32
N GLY A 38 13.82 -5.12 20.46
CA GLY A 38 14.03 -6.22 21.40
C GLY A 38 14.83 -7.42 20.85
N ILE A 39 15.33 -7.34 19.61
CA ILE A 39 16.07 -8.43 18.97
C ILE A 39 17.58 -8.16 19.09
N GLU A 40 18.26 -8.98 19.89
CA GLU A 40 19.72 -8.89 20.10
C GLU A 40 20.53 -9.44 18.92
N ASP A 41 19.95 -10.35 18.13
CA ASP A 41 20.63 -10.95 16.97
C ASP A 41 20.51 -10.06 15.71
N PRO A 42 21.63 -9.52 15.18
CA PRO A 42 21.62 -8.64 14.02
C PRO A 42 21.17 -9.36 12.73
N ALA A 43 21.45 -10.65 12.57
CA ALA A 43 21.10 -11.39 11.36
C ALA A 43 19.58 -11.61 11.26
N LEU A 44 18.96 -11.98 12.40
CA LEU A 44 17.51 -12.14 12.49
C LEU A 44 16.77 -10.82 12.28
N ARG A 45 17.32 -9.71 12.80
CA ARG A 45 16.77 -8.38 12.62
C ARG A 45 16.73 -7.98 11.14
N THR A 46 17.82 -8.19 10.40
CA THR A 46 17.87 -7.86 8.97
C THR A 46 16.89 -8.70 8.15
N ALA A 47 16.83 -10.02 8.39
CA ALA A 47 15.89 -10.90 7.68
C ALA A 47 14.41 -10.49 7.92
N LEU A 48 14.07 -10.06 9.15
CA LEU A 48 12.73 -9.57 9.45
C LEU A 48 12.43 -8.22 8.82
N GLN A 49 13.42 -7.32 8.70
CA GLN A 49 13.25 -6.03 8.01
C GLN A 49 12.98 -6.23 6.52
N GLU A 50 13.72 -7.14 5.87
CA GLU A 50 13.52 -7.46 4.45
C GLU A 50 12.13 -8.08 4.20
N ALA A 51 11.76 -9.09 4.99
CA ALA A 51 10.44 -9.72 4.88
C ALA A 51 9.30 -8.72 5.14
N HIS A 52 9.51 -7.75 6.02
CA HIS A 52 8.51 -6.71 6.29
C HIS A 52 8.43 -5.68 5.16
N ALA A 53 9.57 -5.25 4.62
CA ALA A 53 9.62 -4.36 3.46
C ALA A 53 8.92 -4.99 2.25
N GLU A 54 9.10 -6.30 2.03
CA GLU A 54 8.35 -7.04 1.01
C GLU A 54 6.84 -7.03 1.28
N ARG A 55 6.42 -7.34 2.52
CA ARG A 55 5.01 -7.33 2.91
C ARG A 55 4.37 -5.95 2.76
N LEU A 56 5.08 -4.89 3.14
CA LEU A 56 4.65 -3.51 2.92
C LEU A 56 4.53 -3.21 1.43
N GLY A 57 5.53 -3.55 0.64
CA GLY A 57 5.50 -3.38 -0.82
C GLY A 57 4.28 -4.06 -1.46
N ILE A 58 3.97 -5.29 -1.04
CA ILE A 58 2.77 -6.01 -1.49
C ILE A 58 1.49 -5.30 -1.06
N TRP A 59 1.38 -4.89 0.21
CA TRP A 59 0.17 -4.23 0.71
C TRP A 59 -0.10 -2.89 0.00
N ILE A 60 0.95 -2.11 -0.21
CA ILE A 60 0.88 -0.78 -0.81
C ILE A 60 0.59 -0.87 -2.32
N SER A 61 1.20 -1.83 -3.02
CA SER A 61 0.97 -2.05 -4.47
C SER A 61 -0.44 -2.53 -4.80
N VAL A 62 -1.16 -3.12 -3.84
CA VAL A 62 -2.55 -3.55 -4.01
C VAL A 62 -3.53 -2.36 -4.02
N TRP A 63 -3.18 -1.22 -3.43
CA TRP A 63 -4.09 -0.08 -3.32
C TRP A 63 -4.56 0.49 -4.66
N PRO A 64 -3.67 0.87 -5.60
CA PRO A 64 -4.10 1.49 -6.85
C PRO A 64 -4.93 0.53 -7.70
N VAL A 65 -4.50 -0.73 -7.75
CA VAL A 65 -5.22 -1.78 -8.48
C VAL A 65 -6.61 -1.96 -7.91
N SER A 66 -6.75 -2.03 -6.59
CA SER A 66 -8.05 -2.20 -5.93
C SER A 66 -8.99 -1.03 -6.25
N PHE A 67 -8.53 0.21 -6.11
CA PHE A 67 -9.35 1.39 -6.38
C PHE A 67 -9.76 1.52 -7.86
N LEU A 68 -8.86 1.21 -8.79
CA LEU A 68 -9.13 1.25 -10.23
C LEU A 68 -10.05 0.11 -10.70
N VAL A 69 -9.88 -1.10 -10.15
CA VAL A 69 -10.78 -2.22 -10.46
C VAL A 69 -12.16 -1.96 -9.88
N LEU A 70 -12.24 -1.45 -8.64
CA LEU A 70 -13.51 -1.04 -8.03
C LEU A 70 -14.21 0.05 -8.82
N SER A 71 -13.48 1.07 -9.31
CA SER A 71 -14.09 2.13 -10.13
C SER A 71 -14.71 1.54 -11.40
N HIS A 72 -14.00 0.63 -12.07
CA HIS A 72 -14.48 -0.03 -13.28
C HIS A 72 -15.70 -0.93 -13.04
N ILE A 73 -15.67 -1.76 -11.99
CA ILE A 73 -16.81 -2.63 -11.62
C ILE A 73 -18.04 -1.79 -11.28
N LEU A 74 -17.86 -0.72 -10.51
CA LEU A 74 -18.96 0.16 -10.12
C LEU A 74 -19.55 0.87 -11.34
N GLU A 75 -18.68 1.39 -12.23
CA GLU A 75 -19.12 2.02 -13.47
C GLU A 75 -19.92 1.05 -14.34
N LYS A 76 -19.44 -0.18 -14.52
CA LYS A 76 -20.15 -1.21 -15.28
C LYS A 76 -21.50 -1.57 -14.66
N LYS A 77 -21.56 -1.79 -13.34
CA LYS A 77 -22.81 -2.07 -12.60
C LYS A 77 -23.83 -0.92 -12.72
N MET A 78 -23.35 0.32 -12.86
CA MET A 78 -24.22 1.49 -13.02
C MET A 78 -24.70 1.70 -14.46
N GLN A 79 -24.03 1.09 -15.44
CA GLN A 79 -24.42 1.13 -16.86
C GLN A 79 -25.39 0.00 -17.25
N GLY A 80 -25.44 -1.09 -16.47
CA GLY A 80 -26.34 -2.24 -16.68
C GLY A 80 -25.60 -3.56 -16.60
#